data_AF-A0A6I4ZX50-F1
#
_entry.id   AF-A0A6I4ZX50-F1
#
_cell.length_a   1.000
_cell.length_b   1.000
_cell.length_c   1.000
_cell.angle_alpha   90.00
_cell.angle_beta   90.00
_cell.angle_gamma   90.00
#
_symmetry.space_group_name_H-M   'P 1'
#
loop_
_entity.id
_entity.type
_entity.pdbx_description
1 polymer ?
#
loop_
_entity_poly.entity_id
_entity_poly.type
_entity_poly.pdbx_seq_one_letter_code
_entity_poly.pdbx_strand_id
1 'polypeptide(L)' 'MLWIIGFALVTILSVVFALKNKRPLWLVVPFASILAFMFVKIAMVPLPFWETVQFIFNLRG' A
#
# COMPACT_ATOMS: atom_id res chain seq x y z
N MET A 1 8.90 9.50 10.63
CA MET A 1 8.39 10.84 10.28
C MET A 1 8.19 11.03 8.77
N LEU A 2 9.23 10.86 7.93
CA LEU A 2 9.15 11.15 6.49
C LEU A 2 8.05 10.41 5.73
N TRP A 3 7.86 9.11 5.99
CA TRP A 3 6.80 8.32 5.37
C TRP A 3 5.39 8.83 5.69
N ILE A 4 5.17 9.26 6.93
CA ILE A 4 3.89 9.80 7.39
C ILE A 4 3.58 11.10 6.65
N ILE A 5 4.58 11.98 6.52
CA ILE A 5 4.46 13.23 5.76
C ILE A 5 4.16 12.94 4.27
N GLY A 6 4.81 11.93 3.69
CA GLY A 6 4.55 11.49 2.32
C GLY A 6 3.09 11.04 2.11
N PHE A 7 2.58 10.16 2.97
CA PHE A 7 1.18 9.71 2.88
C PHE A 7 0.17 10.83 3.17
N ALA A 8 0.49 11.76 4.07
CA ALA A 8 -0.34 12.93 4.32
C ALA A 8 -0.44 13.81 3.07
N LEU A 9 0.68 14.07 2.38
CA LEU A 9 0.68 14.84 1.13
C LEU A 9 -0.13 14.12 0.03
N VAL A 10 0.05 12.81 -0.14
CA VAL A 10 -0.75 12.03 -1.10
C VAL A 10 -2.24 12.13 -0.79
N THR A 11 -2.61 12.11 0.50
CA THR A 11 -4.00 12.24 0.93
C THR A 11 -4.58 13.62 0.62
N ILE A 12 -3.84 14.69 0.94
CA ILE A 12 -4.25 16.06 0.63
C ILE A 12 -4.44 16.24 -0.88
N LEU A 13 -3.47 15.81 -1.69
CA LEU A 13 -3.57 15.89 -3.14
C LEU A 13 -4.75 15.09 -3.69
N SER A 14 -4.94 13.87 -3.20
CA SER A 14 -6.09 13.02 -3.54
C SER A 14 -7.41 13.73 -3.31
N VAL A 15 -7.61 14.34 -2.13
CA VAL A 15 -8.84 15.07 -1.80
C VAL A 15 -9.01 16.30 -2.69
N VAL A 16 -7.94 17.08 -2.90
CA VAL A 16 -7.99 18.26 -3.78
C VAL A 16 -8.39 17.87 -5.21
N PHE A 17 -7.81 16.81 -5.77
CA PHE A 17 -8.15 16.32 -7.10
C PHE A 17 -9.56 15.70 -7.16
N ALA A 18 -9.98 15.00 -6.12
CA ALA A 18 -11.33 14.45 -6.02
C ALA A 18 -12.40 15.54 -6.10
N LEU A 19 -12.19 16.63 -5.34
CA LEU A 19 -13.09 17.78 -5.30
C LEU A 19 -13.02 18.61 -6.58
N LYS A 20 -11.82 18.94 -7.06
CA LYS A 20 -11.61 19.75 -8.27
C LYS A 20 -12.18 19.08 -9.51
N ASN A 21 -11.97 17.78 -9.66
CA ASN A 21 -12.39 17.05 -10.85
C ASN A 21 -13.78 16.41 -10.70
N LYS A 22 -14.45 16.60 -9.54
CA LYS A 22 -15.72 15.92 -9.18
C LYS A 22 -15.70 14.41 -9.41
N ARG A 23 -14.52 13.80 -9.28
CA ARG A 23 -14.29 12.38 -9.53
C ARG A 23 -13.93 11.72 -8.20
N PRO A 24 -14.89 11.10 -7.49
CA PRO A 24 -14.65 10.53 -6.17
C PRO A 24 -13.63 9.38 -6.20
N LEU A 25 -13.39 8.78 -7.36
CA LEU A 25 -12.33 7.79 -7.61
C LEU A 25 -10.94 8.24 -7.16
N TRP A 26 -10.64 9.54 -7.14
CA TRP A 26 -9.36 10.03 -6.63
C TRP A 26 -9.15 9.70 -5.14
N LEU A 27 -10.22 9.53 -4.35
CA LEU A 27 -10.15 9.14 -2.94
C LEU A 27 -9.63 7.71 -2.72
N VAL A 28 -9.51 6.90 -3.78
CA VAL A 28 -8.90 5.56 -3.72
C VAL A 28 -7.37 5.66 -3.70
N VAL A 29 -6.80 6.75 -4.20
CA VAL A 29 -5.35 6.94 -4.32
C VAL A 29 -4.59 6.76 -2.98
N PRO A 30 -5.06 7.28 -1.83
CA PRO A 30 -4.39 7.08 -0.55
C PRO A 30 -4.38 5.60 -0.15
N PHE A 31 -5.50 4.90 -0.32
CA PHE A 31 -5.58 3.46 -0.04
C PHE A 31 -4.67 2.64 -0.95
N ALA A 32 -4.69 2.94 -2.25
CA ALA A 32 -3.82 2.30 -3.23
C ALA A 32 -2.34 2.55 -2.91
N SER A 33 -1.98 3.75 -2.44
CA SER A 33 -0.60 4.08 -2.08
C SER A 33 -0.10 3.29 -0.86
N ILE A 34 -0.96 3.07 0.15
CA ILE A 34 -0.63 2.25 1.32
C ILE A 34 -0.50 0.78 0.91
N LEU A 35 -1.42 0.27 0.10
CA LEU A 35 -1.37 -1.10 -0.42
C LEU A 35 -0.12 -1.36 -1.25
N ALA A 36 0.22 -0.44 -2.17
CA ALA A 36 1.44 -0.55 -2.97
C ALA A 36 2.70 -0.52 -2.09
N PHE A 37 2.74 0.38 -1.09
CA PHE A 37 3.84 0.42 -0.14
C PHE A 37 3.99 -0.88 0.65
N MET A 38 2.89 -1.43 1.14
CA MET A 38 2.86 -2.73 1.82
C MET A 38 3.37 -3.85 0.91
N PHE A 39 2.89 -3.90 -0.33
CA PHE A 39 3.29 -4.92 -1.31
C PHE A 39 4.79 -4.87 -1.60
N VAL A 40 5.34 -3.67 -1.84
CA VAL A 40 6.78 -3.48 -2.04
C VAL A 40 7.56 -3.93 -0.81
N LYS A 41 7.09 -3.60 0.40
CA LYS A 41 7.76 -4.04 1.63
C LYS A 41 7.77 -5.55 1.78
N ILE A 42 6.67 -6.24 1.46
CA ILE A 42 6.60 -7.71 1.46
C ILE A 42 7.57 -8.28 0.43
N ALA A 43 7.60 -7.75 -0.78
CA ALA A 43 8.49 -8.20 -1.85
C ALA A 43 9.99 -7.96 -1.55
N MET A 44 10.31 -6.96 -0.73
CA MET A 44 11.67 -6.64 -0.32
C MET A 44 12.18 -7.46 0.89
N VAL A 45 11.34 -8.28 1.54
CA VAL A 45 11.81 -9.15 2.62
C VAL A 45 12.67 -10.27 2.02
N PRO A 46 13.97 -10.35 2.35
CA PRO A 46 14.92 -11.29 1.74
C PRO A 46 14.79 -12.74 2.26
N LEU A 47 13.77 -13.04 3.07
CA LEU A 47 13.46 -14.38 3.54
C LEU A 47 12.36 -15.00 2.69
N PRO A 48 12.28 -16.34 2.60
CA PRO A 48 11.33 -17.01 1.73
C PRO A 48 9.92 -16.81 2.32
N PHE A 49 9.26 -15.74 1.87
CA PHE A 49 7.84 -15.51 2.13
C PHE A 49 7.04 -16.79 1.84
N TRP A 50 7.47 -17.53 0.82
CA TRP A 50 6.93 -18.83 0.47
C TRP A 50 7.11 -19.90 1.55
N GLU A 51 8.28 -20.03 2.18
CA GLU A 51 8.47 -20.97 3.30
C GLU A 51 7.66 -20.56 4.53
N THR A 52 7.47 -19.26 4.76
CA THR A 52 6.62 -18.78 5.86
C THR A 52 5.15 -19.13 5.61
N VAL A 53 4.68 -18.94 4.38
CA VAL A 53 3.34 -19.36 3.96
C VAL A 53 3.21 -20.89 4.06
N GLN A 54 4.21 -21.64 3.60
CA GLN A 54 4.22 -23.11 3.71
C GLN A 54 4.19 -23.58 5.18
N PHE A 55 4.92 -22.92 6.07
CA PHE A 55 4.92 -23.20 7.50
C PHE A 55 3.56 -22.89 8.15
N ILE A 56 2.98 -21.71 7.91
CA ILE A 56 1.69 -21.29 8.49
C ILE A 56 0.55 -22.18 8.02
N PHE A 57 0.50 -22.47 6.72
CA PHE A 57 -0.57 -23.26 6.12
C PHE A 57 -0.27 -24.77 6.12
N ASN A 58 0.86 -25.19 6.70
CA ASN A 58 1.36 -26.57 6.68
C ASN A 58 1.30 -27.20 5.27
N LEU A 59 1.62 -26.39 4.25
CA LEU A 59 1.66 -26.81 2.87
C LEU A 59 2.99 -27.55 2.66
N ARG A 60 2.98 -28.86 2.87
CA ARG A 60 4.09 -29.73 2.49
C ARG A 60 4.15 -29.85 0.96
N GLY A 61 5.18 -29.25 0.38
CA GLY A 61 5.64 -29.49 -0.99
C GLY A 61 7.08 -29.96 -0.95
#